data_AF-A0A8J2K172-F1
#
_entry.id   AF-A0A8J2K172-F1
#
_cell.length_a   1.000
_cell.length_b   1.000
_cell.length_c   1.000
_cell.angle_alpha   90.00
_cell.angle_beta   90.00
_cell.angle_gamma   90.00
#
_symmetry.space_group_name_H-M   'P 1'
#
loop_
_entity.id
_entity.type
_entity.pdbx_description
1 polymer ?
#
loop_
_entity_poly.entity_id
_entity_poly.type
_entity_poly.pdbx_seq_one_letter_code
_entity_poly.pdbx_strand_id
1 'polypeptide(L)'
;MMGVFTCCCYRDLENNKISRIEPGWVEKLKVEHLTLSYNNLRSIGPSAFEGATIARLTLKGNHQLTGLHPNAFAGIESLRQLDLSETAITTLPTHGLKHLEILRLQRTPSLTVIPSIYHFEARVLAMKKYDLYQFITQ
;
A
#
# COMPACT_ATOMS: atom_id res chain seq x y z
N MET A 1 -19.65 23.02 -22.28
CA MET A 1 -18.29 23.05 -21.69
C MET A 1 -18.44 22.70 -20.21
N MET A 2 -18.43 21.40 -19.89
CA MET A 2 -18.63 20.92 -18.51
C MET A 2 -17.27 20.89 -17.80
N GLY A 3 -17.08 21.78 -16.84
CA GLY A 3 -16.06 21.60 -15.82
C GLY A 3 -16.52 20.47 -14.91
N VAL A 4 -16.01 19.26 -15.14
CA VAL A 4 -16.16 18.19 -14.16
C VAL A 4 -15.18 18.54 -13.06
N PHE A 5 -15.69 19.16 -12.00
CA PHE A 5 -15.01 19.14 -10.72
C PHE A 5 -14.94 17.68 -10.31
N THR A 6 -13.82 17.02 -10.62
CA THR A 6 -13.50 15.73 -10.00
C THR A 6 -13.38 16.04 -8.52
N CYS A 7 -14.46 15.80 -7.77
CA CYS A 7 -14.37 15.77 -6.32
C CYS A 7 -13.28 14.73 -6.02
N CYS A 8 -12.11 15.17 -5.55
CA CYS A 8 -11.07 14.26 -5.08
C CYS A 8 -11.70 13.42 -3.96
N CYS A 9 -12.21 12.24 -4.30
CA CYS A 9 -12.84 11.37 -3.33
C CYS A 9 -11.74 10.87 -2.40
N TYR A 10 -11.60 11.54 -1.26
CA TYR A 10 -10.67 11.18 -0.18
C TYR A 10 -11.46 10.43 0.88
N ARG A 11 -11.01 9.22 1.25
CA ARG A 11 -11.58 8.48 2.37
C ARG A 11 -10.57 8.44 3.50
N ASP A 12 -10.90 9.16 4.56
CA ASP A 12 -10.17 9.15 5.81
C ASP A 12 -10.72 8.08 6.75
N LEU A 13 -9.86 7.16 7.18
CA LEU A 13 -10.11 6.19 8.23
C LEU A 13 -8.93 6.13 9.21
N GLU A 14 -8.14 7.20 9.29
CA GLU A 14 -7.01 7.33 10.20
C GLU A 14 -7.44 7.25 11.68
N ASN A 15 -6.56 6.77 12.56
CA ASN A 15 -6.76 6.74 14.01
C ASN A 15 -8.01 5.95 14.46
N ASN A 16 -8.36 4.90 13.71
CA ASN A 16 -9.43 3.98 14.07
C ASN A 16 -8.87 2.67 14.67
N LYS A 17 -9.77 1.72 14.95
CA LYS A 17 -9.42 0.41 15.55
C LYS A 17 -9.48 -0.73 14.53
N ILE A 18 -9.29 -0.44 13.25
CA ILE A 18 -9.35 -1.45 12.18
C ILE A 18 -8.17 -2.41 12.37
N SER A 19 -8.46 -3.71 12.41
CA SER A 19 -7.47 -4.73 12.75
C SER A 19 -7.08 -5.65 11.59
N ARG A 20 -7.96 -5.79 10.59
CA ARG A 20 -7.76 -6.61 9.40
C ARG A 20 -8.45 -5.99 8.18
N ILE A 21 -7.90 -6.27 7.01
CA ILE A 21 -8.56 -6.03 5.73
C ILE A 21 -8.76 -7.39 5.06
N GLU A 22 -10.02 -7.79 4.92
CA GLU A 22 -10.41 -9.06 4.29
C GLU A 22 -10.95 -8.79 2.87
N PRO A 23 -10.95 -9.80 1.98
CA PRO A 23 -11.63 -9.68 0.69
C PRO A 23 -13.08 -9.20 0.84
N GLY A 24 -13.50 -8.31 -0.04
CA GLY A 24 -14.82 -7.69 -0.01
C GLY A 24 -14.91 -6.38 0.79
N TRP A 25 -13.94 -6.06 1.65
CA TRP A 25 -14.03 -4.91 2.57
C TRP A 25 -14.14 -3.56 1.85
N VAL A 26 -13.45 -3.42 0.71
CA VAL A 26 -13.46 -2.23 -0.15
C VAL A 26 -13.97 -2.54 -1.55
N GLU A 27 -14.73 -3.63 -1.71
CA GLU A 27 -15.29 -3.98 -3.00
C GLU A 27 -16.12 -2.80 -3.54
N LYS A 28 -15.86 -2.38 -4.79
CA LYS A 28 -16.53 -1.25 -5.45
C LYS A 28 -16.24 0.13 -4.86
N LEU A 29 -15.32 0.26 -3.89
CA LEU A 29 -14.89 1.56 -3.40
C LEU A 29 -14.18 2.32 -4.54
N LYS A 30 -14.65 3.54 -4.84
CA LYS A 30 -14.06 4.41 -5.87
C LYS A 30 -13.58 5.71 -5.23
N VAL A 31 -12.31 5.75 -4.86
CA VAL A 31 -11.68 6.88 -4.19
C VAL A 31 -10.33 7.18 -4.81
N GLU A 32 -9.91 8.43 -4.80
CA GLU A 32 -8.55 8.76 -5.22
C GLU A 32 -7.57 8.34 -4.13
N HIS A 33 -7.86 8.72 -2.89
CA HIS A 33 -6.99 8.46 -1.74
C HIS A 33 -7.76 7.70 -0.64
N LEU A 34 -7.19 6.59 -0.17
CA LEU A 34 -7.63 5.88 1.01
C LEU A 34 -6.51 5.90 2.06
N THR A 35 -6.79 6.48 3.23
CA THR A 35 -5.90 6.40 4.39
C THR A 35 -6.46 5.47 5.46
N LEU A 36 -5.64 4.51 5.87
CA LEU A 36 -5.86 3.60 7.01
C LEU A 36 -4.73 3.78 8.02
N SER A 37 -4.13 4.97 8.05
CA SER A 37 -2.98 5.24 8.89
C SER A 37 -3.32 5.16 10.38
N TYR A 38 -2.33 4.81 11.19
CA TYR A 38 -2.46 4.72 12.66
C TYR A 38 -3.68 3.92 13.13
N ASN A 39 -3.92 2.77 12.48
CA ASN A 39 -4.89 1.78 12.92
C ASN A 39 -4.19 0.63 13.67
N ASN A 40 -4.90 -0.44 13.97
CA ASN A 40 -4.37 -1.65 14.60
C ASN A 40 -4.23 -2.81 13.60
N LEU A 41 -3.96 -2.52 12.32
CA LEU A 41 -3.89 -3.55 11.28
C LEU A 41 -2.78 -4.54 11.62
N ARG A 42 -3.11 -5.83 11.56
CA ARG A 42 -2.18 -6.95 11.78
C ARG A 42 -1.91 -7.74 10.52
N SER A 43 -2.92 -7.86 9.67
CA SER A 43 -2.83 -8.62 8.42
C SER A 43 -3.74 -8.08 7.33
N ILE A 44 -3.35 -8.33 6.08
CA ILE A 44 -4.17 -8.10 4.88
C ILE A 44 -4.37 -9.44 4.18
N GLY A 45 -5.64 -9.81 3.99
CA GLY A 45 -6.08 -11.05 3.36
C GLY A 45 -5.88 -11.09 1.83
N PRO A 46 -6.15 -12.23 1.18
CA PRO A 46 -6.10 -12.35 -0.28
C PRO A 46 -7.12 -11.42 -0.94
N SER A 47 -6.77 -10.83 -2.09
CA SER A 47 -7.69 -10.02 -2.89
C SER A 47 -8.42 -8.93 -2.08
N ALA A 48 -7.78 -8.42 -1.03
CA ALA A 48 -8.38 -7.49 -0.07
C ALA A 48 -8.93 -6.21 -0.73
N PHE A 49 -8.34 -5.84 -1.88
CA PHE A 49 -8.69 -4.64 -2.64
C PHE A 49 -9.27 -4.95 -4.03
N GLU A 50 -9.72 -6.18 -4.27
CA GLU A 50 -10.29 -6.58 -5.56
C GLU A 50 -11.55 -5.78 -5.89
N GLY A 51 -11.65 -5.29 -7.12
CA GLY A 51 -12.76 -4.46 -7.59
C GLY A 51 -12.79 -3.03 -7.04
N ALA A 52 -11.81 -2.64 -6.22
CA ALA A 52 -11.65 -1.27 -5.76
C ALA A 52 -10.92 -0.40 -6.80
N THR A 53 -11.33 0.86 -6.91
CA THR A 53 -10.62 1.90 -7.65
C THR A 53 -9.99 2.87 -6.66
N ILE A 54 -8.70 2.68 -6.36
CA ILE A 54 -7.93 3.46 -5.37
C ILE A 54 -6.60 3.86 -6.02
N ALA A 55 -6.36 5.16 -6.20
CA ALA A 55 -5.10 5.64 -6.78
C ALA A 55 -3.95 5.67 -5.75
N ARG A 56 -4.26 6.02 -4.49
CA ARG A 56 -3.28 6.10 -3.39
C ARG A 56 -3.80 5.40 -2.14
N LEU A 57 -3.00 4.48 -1.63
CA LEU A 57 -3.26 3.74 -0.40
C LEU A 57 -2.16 4.04 0.62
N THR A 58 -2.53 4.51 1.81
CA THR A 58 -1.60 4.59 2.94
C THR A 58 -2.05 3.69 4.08
N LEU A 59 -1.12 2.84 4.50
CA LEU A 59 -1.22 1.94 5.66
C LEU A 59 -0.22 2.38 6.75
N LYS A 60 0.31 3.60 6.63
CA LYS A 60 1.38 4.11 7.48
C LYS A 60 1.04 4.05 8.97
N GLY A 61 1.99 3.71 9.82
CA GLY A 61 1.82 3.76 11.29
C GLY A 61 1.02 2.59 11.87
N ASN A 62 0.68 1.58 11.06
CA ASN A 62 0.19 0.30 11.56
C ASN A 62 1.36 -0.55 12.03
N HIS A 63 1.90 -0.26 13.21
CA HIS A 63 3.11 -0.89 13.73
C HIS A 63 3.00 -2.41 13.95
N GLN A 64 1.77 -2.95 14.03
CA GLN A 64 1.52 -4.38 14.20
C GLN A 64 1.27 -5.12 12.88
N LEU A 65 1.29 -4.42 11.73
CA LEU A 65 1.05 -5.03 10.43
C LEU A 65 2.28 -5.84 10.01
N THR A 66 2.17 -7.16 10.09
CA THR A 66 3.27 -8.09 9.77
C THR A 66 2.96 -8.95 8.56
N GLY A 67 1.70 -9.39 8.42
CA GLY A 67 1.29 -10.36 7.42
C GLY A 67 0.59 -9.73 6.22
N LEU A 68 1.23 -9.77 5.05
CA LEU A 68 0.58 -9.51 3.77
C LEU A 68 0.42 -10.83 3.02
N HIS A 69 -0.81 -11.20 2.67
CA HIS A 69 -1.05 -12.38 1.85
C HIS A 69 -0.35 -12.23 0.47
N PRO A 70 0.19 -13.30 -0.15
CA PRO A 70 0.85 -13.23 -1.46
C PRO A 70 0.05 -12.53 -2.56
N ASN A 71 -1.28 -12.61 -2.46
CA ASN A 71 -2.24 -11.98 -3.37
C ASN A 71 -3.01 -10.80 -2.73
N ALA A 72 -2.45 -10.15 -1.70
CA ALA A 72 -3.14 -9.09 -0.96
C ALA A 72 -3.60 -7.93 -1.85
N PHE A 73 -2.78 -7.57 -2.84
CA PHE A 73 -3.06 -6.49 -3.79
C PHE A 73 -3.56 -7.01 -5.15
N ALA A 74 -3.95 -8.28 -5.26
CA ALA A 74 -4.54 -8.81 -6.48
C ALA A 74 -5.82 -8.03 -6.82
N GLY A 75 -5.99 -7.65 -8.09
CA GLY A 75 -7.20 -6.98 -8.60
C GLY A 75 -7.25 -5.45 -8.43
N ILE A 76 -6.25 -4.79 -7.83
CA ILE A 76 -6.22 -3.32 -7.64
C ILE A 76 -5.46 -2.57 -8.76
N GLU A 77 -5.93 -2.68 -10.01
CA GLU A 77 -5.20 -2.14 -11.18
C GLU A 77 -5.02 -0.62 -11.20
N SER A 78 -5.80 0.10 -10.40
CA SER A 78 -5.80 1.56 -10.30
C SER A 78 -4.71 2.11 -9.38
N LEU A 79 -4.07 1.26 -8.56
CA LEU A 79 -3.11 1.72 -7.56
C LEU A 79 -1.85 2.28 -8.23
N ARG A 80 -1.49 3.51 -7.83
CA ARG A 80 -0.28 4.21 -8.28
C ARG A 80 0.66 4.52 -7.13
N GLN A 81 0.14 4.69 -5.91
CA GLN A 81 0.97 5.01 -4.74
C GLN A 81 0.61 4.14 -3.55
N LEU A 82 1.64 3.55 -2.94
CA LEU A 82 1.51 2.72 -1.75
C LEU A 82 2.47 3.23 -0.68
N ASP A 83 1.92 3.54 0.49
CA ASP A 83 2.69 3.88 1.68
C ASP A 83 2.52 2.80 2.75
N LEU A 84 3.61 2.08 3.01
CA LEU A 84 3.73 1.04 4.03
C LEU A 84 4.72 1.47 5.13
N SER A 85 5.02 2.77 5.22
CA SER A 85 5.98 3.29 6.19
C SER A 85 5.53 3.03 7.63
N GLU A 86 6.48 2.85 8.54
CA GLU A 86 6.20 2.61 9.97
C GLU A 86 5.33 1.37 10.23
N THR A 87 5.48 0.34 9.39
CA THR A 87 4.87 -0.99 9.56
C THR A 87 5.94 -2.05 9.89
N ALA A 88 5.49 -3.23 10.32
CA ALA A 88 6.36 -4.35 10.68
C ALA A 88 6.31 -5.48 9.64
N ILE A 89 5.98 -5.16 8.38
CA ILE A 89 5.87 -6.16 7.30
C ILE A 89 7.22 -6.85 7.08
N THR A 90 7.17 -8.16 6.84
CA THR A 90 8.37 -8.97 6.59
C THR A 90 8.62 -9.18 5.10
N THR A 91 7.54 -9.16 4.30
CA THR A 91 7.58 -9.33 2.85
C THR A 91 6.60 -8.35 2.18
N LEU A 92 6.91 -7.97 0.93
CA LEU A 92 6.01 -7.18 0.10
C LEU A 92 5.57 -8.02 -1.11
N PRO A 93 4.31 -8.51 -1.15
CA PRO A 93 3.77 -9.14 -2.33
C PRO A 93 3.62 -8.12 -3.46
N THR A 94 4.13 -8.45 -4.64
CA THR A 94 4.10 -7.56 -5.81
C THR A 94 2.98 -7.89 -6.80
N HIS A 95 2.29 -9.01 -6.61
CA HIS A 95 1.18 -9.37 -7.47
C HIS A 95 0.07 -8.29 -7.37
N GLY A 96 -0.29 -7.72 -8.51
CA GLY A 96 -1.24 -6.59 -8.59
C GLY A 96 -0.62 -5.20 -8.45
N LEU A 97 0.68 -5.09 -8.13
CA LEU A 97 1.40 -3.80 -8.02
C LEU A 97 2.11 -3.37 -9.32
N LYS A 98 1.77 -3.97 -10.47
CA LYS A 98 2.40 -3.72 -11.78
C LYS A 98 2.45 -2.23 -12.16
N HIS A 99 1.39 -1.48 -11.87
CA HIS A 99 1.26 -0.06 -12.24
C HIS A 99 1.68 0.91 -11.12
N LEU A 100 2.29 0.40 -10.05
CA LEU A 100 2.75 1.26 -8.96
C LEU A 100 3.82 2.22 -9.48
N GLU A 101 3.75 3.47 -9.06
CA GLU A 101 4.70 4.53 -9.45
C GLU A 101 5.54 4.99 -8.24
N ILE A 102 4.92 4.97 -7.05
CA ILE A 102 5.53 5.42 -5.80
C ILE A 102 5.31 4.37 -4.72
N LEU A 103 6.41 3.91 -4.14
CA LEU A 103 6.43 3.00 -3.00
C LEU A 103 7.21 3.64 -1.85
N ARG A 104 6.54 3.83 -0.71
CA ARG A 104 7.16 4.33 0.53
C ARG A 104 7.27 3.21 1.54
N LEU A 105 8.49 2.98 2.02
CA LEU A 105 8.87 1.94 2.97
C LEU A 105 9.75 2.53 4.07
N GLN A 106 9.45 3.75 4.54
CA GLN A 106 10.26 4.40 5.56
C GLN A 106 10.05 3.69 6.90
N ARG A 107 11.11 3.40 7.65
CA ARG A 107 11.02 2.75 8.98
C ARG A 107 10.23 1.43 8.96
N THR A 108 10.55 0.54 8.02
CA THR A 108 10.06 -0.86 7.98
C THR A 108 11.19 -1.84 8.35
N PRO A 109 11.58 -1.92 9.64
CA PRO A 109 12.79 -2.65 10.06
C PRO A 109 12.72 -4.16 9.81
N SER A 110 11.51 -4.73 9.78
CA SER A 110 11.28 -6.15 9.57
C SER A 110 11.35 -6.60 8.11
N LEU A 111 11.31 -5.65 7.16
CA LEU A 111 11.33 -5.94 5.73
C LEU A 111 12.77 -6.14 5.26
N THR A 112 13.22 -7.39 5.23
CA THR A 112 14.60 -7.75 4.85
C THR A 112 14.75 -7.97 3.36
N VAL A 113 13.66 -8.34 2.67
CA VAL A 113 13.65 -8.63 1.23
C VAL A 113 12.89 -7.54 0.50
N ILE A 114 13.61 -6.80 -0.34
CA ILE A 114 13.00 -5.85 -1.26
C ILE A 114 12.66 -6.61 -2.55
N PRO A 115 11.40 -6.55 -3.02
CA PRO A 115 11.04 -7.23 -4.25
C PRO A 115 11.80 -6.65 -5.45
N SER A 116 12.12 -7.51 -6.41
CA SER A 116 12.83 -7.11 -7.62
C SER A 116 12.05 -6.05 -8.41
N ILE A 117 12.78 -5.08 -8.97
CA ILE A 117 12.22 -3.98 -9.76
C ILE A 117 11.44 -4.45 -10.98
N TYR A 118 11.73 -5.65 -11.51
CA TYR A 118 11.00 -6.23 -12.66
C TYR A 118 9.55 -6.59 -12.35
N HIS A 119 9.16 -6.63 -11.08
CA HIS A 119 7.76 -6.83 -10.70
C HIS A 119 6.91 -5.56 -10.86
N PHE A 120 7.54 -4.44 -11.19
CA PHE A 120 6.87 -3.18 -11.43
C PHE A 120 7.12 -2.74 -12.88
N GLU A 121 6.17 -2.02 -13.47
CA GLU A 121 6.42 -1.33 -14.73
C GLU A 121 7.58 -0.34 -14.53
N ALA A 122 8.35 -0.10 -15.61
CA ALA A 122 9.58 0.71 -15.62
C ALA A 122 9.39 2.20 -15.27
N ARG A 123 8.29 2.55 -14.60
CA ARG A 123 7.85 3.89 -14.17
C ARG A 123 7.88 4.08 -12.66
N VAL A 124 8.32 3.10 -11.86
CA VAL A 124 8.55 3.29 -10.42
C VAL A 124 9.73 4.26 -10.21
N LEU A 125 9.43 5.56 -10.28
CA LEU A 125 10.43 6.62 -10.19
C LEU A 125 10.73 7.03 -8.74
N ALA A 126 10.11 6.41 -7.75
CA ALA A 126 10.37 6.72 -6.36
C ALA A 126 10.21 5.49 -5.46
N MET A 127 11.16 4.55 -5.55
CA MET A 127 11.62 3.92 -4.31
C MET A 127 12.36 5.01 -3.54
N LYS A 128 11.69 5.75 -2.66
CA LYS A 128 12.39 6.60 -1.69
C LYS A 128 13.03 5.73 -0.62
N LYS A 129 13.99 4.90 -1.03
CA LYS A 129 14.97 4.24 -0.18
C LYS A 129 16.08 5.25 0.10
N TYR A 130 15.75 6.34 0.80
CA TYR A 130 16.79 7.23 1.33
C TYR A 130 17.72 6.52 2.34
N ASP A 131 17.50 5.22 2.61
CA ASP A 131 18.34 4.38 3.48
C ASP A 131 19.10 3.25 2.75
N LEU A 132 19.37 3.37 1.43
CA LEU A 132 20.27 2.41 0.74
C LEU A 132 21.72 2.42 1.28
N TYR A 133 22.04 3.36 2.16
CA TYR A 133 23.35 3.49 2.81
C TYR A 133 23.43 2.98 4.26
N GLN A 134 22.34 2.56 4.90
CA GLN A 134 22.39 2.11 6.32
C GLN A 134 22.44 0.58 6.53
N PHE A 135 22.42 -0.22 5.45
CA PHE A 135 22.48 -1.69 5.54
C PHE A 135 23.78 -2.32 5.00
N ILE A 136 24.79 -1.52 4.65
CA ILE A 136 26.13 -2.00 4.24
C ILE A 136 27.17 -1.73 5.35
N THR A 137 26.77 -1.17 6.50
CA THR A 137 27.67 -1.00 7.65
C THR A 137 27.00 -1.46 8.94
N GLN A 138 27.06 -2.76 9.18
CA GLN A 138 27.33 -3.39 10.48
C GLN A 138 27.92 -4.77 10.23
#